data_AF-A0A947KRP1-F1
#
_entry.id   AF-A0A947KRP1-F1
#
_cell.length_a   1.000
_cell.length_b   1.000
_cell.length_c   1.000
_cell.angle_alpha   90.00
_cell.angle_beta   90.00
_cell.angle_gamma   90.00
#
_symmetry.space_group_name_H-M   'P 1'
#
loop_
_entity.id
_entity.type
_entity.pdbx_description
1 polymer ?
#
loop_
_entity_poly.entity_id
_entity_poly.type
_entity_poly.pdbx_seq_one_letter_code
_entity_poly.pdbx_strand_id
1 'polypeptide(L)'
;MKIAVPLDDNLLFYRNNPYTAPKFGIYTIDIKNAQVSFGISDIVDNPKYTHKSIRFNECQMRCECDFSAKKDINHICEHYALLETIGECSYLLADKFCDNTLNSLKNGGVKVFKIPTIINKTETAIKNFLIGASFANKIQNIHYAS
;
A
#
# COMPACT_ATOMS: atom_id res chain seq x y z
N MET A 1 2.80 15.62 1.08
CA MET A 1 2.19 14.51 0.30
C MET A 1 1.43 13.58 1.26
N LYS A 2 0.40 12.87 0.79
CA LYS A 2 -0.31 11.86 1.59
C LYS A 2 0.14 10.45 1.18
N ILE A 3 0.32 9.55 2.15
CA ILE A 3 0.55 8.12 1.92
C ILE A 3 -0.45 7.29 2.72
N ALA A 4 -0.83 6.14 2.19
CA ALA A 4 -1.66 5.15 2.86
C ALA A 4 -0.79 4.01 3.40
N VAL A 5 -1.12 3.56 4.60
CA VAL A 5 -0.53 2.39 5.25
C VAL A 5 -1.66 1.45 5.67
N PRO A 6 -1.72 0.20 5.20
CA PRO A 6 -2.71 -0.76 5.64
C PRO A 6 -2.47 -1.13 7.11
N LEU A 7 -3.54 -1.15 7.90
CA LEU A 7 -3.50 -1.40 9.34
C LEU A 7 -4.46 -2.54 9.72
N ASP A 8 -4.09 -3.30 10.74
CA ASP A 8 -4.98 -4.27 11.38
C ASP A 8 -5.95 -3.58 12.37
N ASP A 9 -6.82 -4.35 13.01
CA ASP A 9 -7.79 -3.83 13.99
C ASP A 9 -7.12 -3.15 15.20
N ASN A 10 -5.89 -3.54 15.53
CA ASN A 10 -5.07 -2.98 16.60
C ASN A 10 -4.20 -1.81 16.13
N LEU A 11 -4.42 -1.31 14.91
CA LEU A 11 -3.67 -0.22 14.28
C LEU A 11 -2.17 -0.53 14.07
N LEU A 12 -1.81 -1.82 13.98
CA LEU A 12 -0.48 -2.27 13.63
C LEU A 12 -0.34 -2.42 12.11
N PHE A 13 0.91 -2.36 11.61
CA PHE A 13 1.17 -2.49 10.18
C PHE A 13 0.67 -3.84 9.65
N TYR A 14 -0.28 -3.79 8.72
CA TYR A 14 -0.88 -4.97 8.13
C TYR A 14 -0.03 -5.49 6.98
N ARG A 15 0.36 -6.76 7.05
CA ARG A 15 1.39 -7.35 6.18
C ARG A 15 0.87 -8.31 5.12
N ASN A 16 -0.43 -8.51 5.11
CA ASN A 16 -1.11 -9.28 4.08
C ASN A 16 -1.54 -8.34 2.93
N ASN A 17 -2.32 -8.87 2.00
CA ASN A 17 -2.87 -8.12 0.88
C ASN A 17 -3.60 -6.86 1.38
N PRO A 18 -3.23 -5.64 0.95
CA PRO A 18 -3.90 -4.42 1.38
C PRO A 18 -5.41 -4.43 1.08
N TYR A 19 -5.87 -5.14 0.05
CA TYR A 19 -7.30 -5.32 -0.22
C TYR A 19 -8.06 -5.93 0.97
N THR A 20 -7.41 -6.77 1.77
CA THR A 20 -7.99 -7.45 2.93
C THR A 20 -7.69 -6.75 4.25
N ALA A 21 -7.04 -5.58 4.23
CA ALA A 21 -6.72 -4.82 5.43
C ALA A 21 -8.00 -4.26 6.07
N PRO A 22 -8.16 -4.32 7.40
CA PRO A 22 -9.29 -3.70 8.08
C PRO A 22 -9.39 -2.18 7.88
N LYS A 23 -8.25 -1.51 7.95
CA LYS A 23 -8.15 -0.05 7.99
C LYS A 23 -6.97 0.44 7.19
N PHE A 24 -6.97 1.73 6.88
CA PHE A 24 -5.80 2.43 6.37
C PHE A 24 -5.51 3.65 7.24
N GLY A 25 -4.26 3.73 7.71
CA GLY A 25 -3.72 4.96 8.27
C GLY A 25 -3.27 5.87 7.12
N ILE A 26 -3.82 7.07 7.07
CA ILE A 26 -3.41 8.11 6.11
C ILE A 26 -2.39 8.99 6.81
N TYR A 27 -1.19 9.09 6.26
CA TYR A 27 -0.09 9.89 6.81
C TYR A 27 0.23 11.05 5.88
N THR A 28 0.37 12.23 6.45
CA THR A 28 0.90 13.40 5.76
C THR A 28 2.40 13.46 5.97
N ILE A 29 3.14 13.64 4.88
CA ILE A 29 4.59 13.84 4.86
C ILE A 29 4.87 15.24 4.35
N ASP A 30 5.60 16.01 5.14
CA ASP A 30 6.08 17.34 4.80
C ASP A 30 7.61 17.34 4.73
N ILE A 31 8.13 17.92 3.64
CA ILE A 31 9.56 18.06 3.40
C ILE A 31 9.84 19.55 3.22
N LYS A 32 10.58 20.15 4.15
CA LYS A 32 11.00 21.56 4.10
C LYS A 32 12.48 21.66 4.42
N ASN A 33 13.26 22.32 3.55
CA ASN A 33 14.69 22.57 3.77
C ASN A 33 15.48 21.33 4.24
N ALA A 34 15.26 20.17 3.59
CA ALA A 34 15.83 18.87 3.93
C ALA A 34 15.41 18.25 5.28
N GLN A 35 14.54 18.89 6.05
CA GLN A 35 13.85 18.26 7.18
C GLN A 35 12.60 17.55 6.68
N VAL A 36 12.40 16.32 7.17
CA VAL A 36 11.23 15.50 6.85
C VAL A 36 10.46 15.26 8.14
N SER A 37 9.19 15.63 8.15
CA SER A 37 8.24 15.30 9.21
C SER A 37 7.09 14.49 8.62
N PHE A 38 6.58 13.55 9.40
CA PHE A 38 5.37 12.82 9.04
C PHE A 38 4.47 12.64 10.26
N GLY A 39 3.16 12.61 10.03
CA GLY A 39 2.16 12.40 11.06
C GLY A 39 0.92 11.75 10.49
N ILE A 40 0.16 11.05 11.33
CA ILE A 40 -1.12 10.49 10.93
C ILE A 40 -2.12 11.63 10.77
N SER A 41 -2.80 11.70 9.64
CA SER A 41 -3.86 12.66 9.37
C SER A 41 -5.24 12.04 9.55
N ASP A 42 -5.39 10.76 9.24
CA ASP A 42 -6.68 10.07 9.36
C ASP A 42 -6.51 8.55 9.51
N ILE A 43 -7.56 7.89 10.01
CA ILE A 43 -7.71 6.43 9.99
C ILE A 43 -9.06 6.14 9.35
N VAL A 44 -9.02 5.49 8.19
CA VAL A 44 -10.22 5.16 7.42
C VAL A 44 -10.46 3.65 7.46
N ASP A 45 -11.70 3.25 7.68
CA ASP A 45 -12.10 1.85 7.57
C ASP A 45 -12.10 1.43 6.10
N ASN A 46 -11.67 0.19 5.83
CA ASN A 46 -11.82 -0.40 4.50
C ASN A 46 -13.29 -0.82 4.31
N PRO A 47 -14.04 -0.24 3.35
CA PRO A 47 -15.46 -0.58 3.13
C PRO A 47 -15.69 -2.07 2.89
N LYS A 48 -14.71 -2.77 2.31
CA LYS A 48 -14.77 -4.23 2.07
C LYS A 48 -14.64 -5.05 3.37
N TYR A 49 -13.98 -4.51 4.38
CA TYR A 49 -13.85 -5.14 5.69
C TYR A 49 -15.04 -4.82 6.61
N THR A 50 -15.66 -3.65 6.45
CA THR A 50 -16.79 -3.18 7.28
C THR A 50 -18.00 -4.13 7.24
N HIS A 51 -18.18 -4.87 6.15
CA HIS A 51 -19.11 -5.99 6.10
C HIS A 51 -18.53 -7.19 6.87
N LYS A 52 -18.74 -7.23 8.19
CA LYS A 52 -18.34 -8.31 9.13
C LYS A 52 -18.71 -9.75 8.71
N SER A 53 -19.46 -9.93 7.62
CA SER A 53 -19.80 -11.22 7.01
C SER A 53 -18.79 -11.72 5.96
N ILE A 54 -17.91 -10.85 5.43
CA ILE A 54 -16.92 -11.23 4.41
C ILE A 54 -15.66 -11.74 5.12
N ARG A 55 -15.51 -13.06 5.20
CA ARG A 55 -14.23 -13.69 5.57
C ARG A 55 -13.39 -13.86 4.32
N PHE A 56 -12.31 -13.09 4.21
CA PHE A 56 -11.30 -13.33 3.20
C PHE A 56 -10.66 -14.70 3.44
N ASN A 57 -10.53 -15.50 2.38
CA ASN A 57 -9.80 -16.75 2.47
C ASN A 57 -8.28 -16.50 2.47
N GLU A 58 -7.50 -17.54 2.79
CA GLU A 58 -6.04 -17.41 2.85
C GLU A 58 -5.41 -16.96 1.52
N CYS A 59 -5.95 -17.41 0.39
CA CYS A 59 -5.47 -17.03 -0.94
C CYS A 59 -5.63 -15.51 -1.17
N GLN A 60 -6.78 -14.95 -0.81
CA GLN A 60 -7.05 -13.51 -0.88
C GLN A 60 -6.13 -12.73 0.05
N MET A 61 -5.91 -13.21 1.29
CA MET A 61 -5.02 -12.57 2.26
C MET A 61 -3.55 -12.62 1.82
N ARG A 62 -3.10 -13.69 1.16
CA ARG A 62 -1.73 -13.79 0.63
C ARG A 62 -1.56 -13.16 -0.75
N CYS A 63 -2.66 -12.80 -1.40
CA CYS A 63 -2.70 -12.32 -2.79
C CYS A 63 -2.15 -13.35 -3.80
N GLU A 64 -2.36 -14.64 -3.53
CA GLU A 64 -1.87 -15.78 -4.33
C GLU A 64 -2.85 -16.18 -5.44
N CYS A 65 -3.38 -15.20 -6.15
CA CYS A 65 -4.37 -15.42 -7.21
C CYS A 65 -3.75 -16.22 -8.36
N ASP A 66 -4.46 -17.25 -8.82
CA ASP A 66 -4.04 -18.03 -9.99
C ASP A 66 -4.10 -17.21 -11.29
N PHE A 67 -3.55 -17.77 -12.37
CA PHE A 67 -3.45 -17.07 -13.66
C PHE A 67 -4.81 -16.75 -14.28
N SER A 68 -5.84 -17.57 -14.04
CA SER A 68 -7.21 -17.31 -14.48
C SER A 68 -7.83 -16.13 -13.73
N ALA A 69 -7.74 -16.12 -12.40
CA ALA A 69 -8.24 -15.06 -11.55
C ALA A 69 -7.56 -13.72 -11.84
N LYS A 70 -6.28 -13.72 -12.19
CA LYS A 70 -5.57 -12.50 -12.61
C LYS A 70 -6.16 -11.83 -13.86
N LYS A 71 -6.83 -12.59 -14.74
CA LYS A 71 -7.47 -12.08 -15.96
C LYS A 71 -8.98 -11.81 -15.80
N ASP A 72 -9.57 -12.20 -14.68
CA ASP A 72 -10.97 -11.95 -14.39
C ASP A 72 -11.19 -10.46 -14.13
N ILE A 73 -12.07 -9.83 -14.92
CA ILE A 73 -12.41 -8.42 -14.79
C ILE A 73 -13.02 -8.11 -13.43
N ASN A 74 -13.80 -9.03 -12.87
CA ASN A 74 -14.42 -8.84 -11.56
C ASN A 74 -13.35 -8.77 -10.47
N HIS A 75 -12.37 -9.67 -10.52
CA HIS A 75 -11.24 -9.66 -9.59
C HIS A 75 -10.38 -8.39 -9.76
N ILE A 76 -10.15 -7.93 -10.99
CA ILE A 76 -9.45 -6.66 -11.23
C ILE A 76 -10.21 -5.50 -10.58
N CYS A 77 -11.54 -5.44 -10.74
CA CYS A 77 -12.39 -4.41 -10.13
C CYS A 77 -12.32 -4.39 -8.59
N GLU A 78 -12.09 -5.53 -7.94
CA GLU A 78 -11.87 -5.57 -6.49
C GLU A 78 -10.69 -4.69 -6.06
N HIS A 79 -9.59 -4.69 -6.82
CA HIS A 79 -8.42 -3.87 -6.52
C HIS A 79 -8.65 -2.38 -6.76
N TYR A 80 -9.54 -2.01 -7.69
CA TYR A 80 -9.96 -0.61 -7.87
C TYR A 80 -10.73 -0.08 -6.66
N ALA A 81 -11.42 -0.92 -5.89
CA ALA A 81 -12.14 -0.50 -4.69
C ALA A 81 -11.23 0.14 -3.63
N LEU A 82 -9.92 -0.19 -3.63
CA LEU A 82 -8.95 0.48 -2.77
C LEU A 82 -8.90 1.99 -3.03
N LEU A 83 -9.08 2.42 -4.29
CA LEU A 83 -9.04 3.85 -4.65
C LEU A 83 -10.19 4.65 -4.02
N GLU A 84 -11.30 4.01 -3.67
CA GLU A 84 -12.38 4.68 -2.93
C GLU A 84 -11.90 5.14 -1.54
N THR A 85 -10.96 4.40 -0.95
CA THR A 85 -10.43 4.65 0.40
C THR A 85 -9.15 5.47 0.37
N ILE A 86 -8.26 5.21 -0.60
CA ILE A 86 -6.90 5.78 -0.62
C ILE A 86 -6.58 6.57 -1.89
N GLY A 87 -7.56 6.90 -2.73
CA GLY A 87 -7.34 7.54 -4.03
C GLY A 87 -6.69 8.93 -3.95
N GLU A 88 -6.81 9.63 -2.82
CA GLU A 88 -6.11 10.91 -2.59
C GLU A 88 -4.63 10.75 -2.19
N CYS A 89 -4.18 9.53 -1.90
CA CYS A 89 -2.80 9.26 -1.49
C CYS A 89 -1.89 9.12 -2.70
N SER A 90 -0.68 9.65 -2.60
CA SER A 90 0.32 9.47 -3.66
C SER A 90 0.93 8.08 -3.65
N TYR A 91 0.98 7.43 -2.47
CA TYR A 91 1.54 6.10 -2.30
C TYR A 91 0.71 5.22 -1.38
N LEU A 92 0.76 3.91 -1.63
CA LEU A 92 0.38 2.85 -0.71
C LEU A 92 1.65 2.08 -0.29
N LEU A 93 1.90 1.96 1.01
CA LEU A 93 2.96 1.09 1.53
C LEU A 93 2.41 -0.31 1.72
N ALA A 94 2.98 -1.32 1.07
CA ALA A 94 2.47 -2.70 1.18
C ALA A 94 3.59 -3.72 1.24
N ASP A 95 3.42 -4.74 2.08
CA ASP A 95 4.24 -5.94 2.02
C ASP A 95 3.76 -6.81 0.85
N LYS A 96 2.63 -7.50 0.96
CA LYS A 96 2.15 -8.42 -0.09
C LYS A 96 1.10 -7.77 -0.99
N PHE A 97 1.27 -7.89 -2.29
CA PHE A 97 0.30 -7.44 -3.30
C PHE A 97 0.56 -8.14 -4.64
N CYS A 98 -0.43 -8.21 -5.52
CA CYS A 98 -0.27 -8.76 -6.87
C CYS A 98 -0.20 -7.66 -7.94
N ASP A 99 0.07 -8.06 -9.18
CA ASP A 99 0.16 -7.16 -10.33
C ASP A 99 -1.14 -6.38 -10.57
N ASN A 100 -2.30 -6.98 -10.26
CA ASN A 100 -3.59 -6.31 -10.41
C ASN A 100 -3.74 -5.16 -9.41
N THR A 101 -3.29 -5.34 -8.16
CA THR A 101 -3.22 -4.24 -7.18
C THR A 101 -2.31 -3.12 -7.70
N LEU A 102 -1.11 -3.48 -8.18
CA LEU A 102 -0.14 -2.52 -8.68
C LEU A 102 -0.70 -1.71 -9.87
N ASN A 103 -1.29 -2.39 -10.84
CA ASN A 103 -1.81 -1.77 -12.06
C ASN A 103 -3.05 -0.91 -11.78
N SER A 104 -4.00 -1.43 -10.99
CA SER A 104 -5.25 -0.71 -10.69
C SER A 104 -4.97 0.58 -9.92
N LEU A 105 -4.10 0.51 -8.89
CA LEU A 105 -3.71 1.69 -8.13
C LEU A 105 -2.92 2.68 -8.96
N LYS A 106 -1.97 2.21 -9.79
CA LYS A 106 -1.20 3.07 -10.70
C LYS A 106 -2.12 3.83 -11.66
N ASN A 107 -3.16 3.19 -12.19
CA ASN A 107 -4.15 3.82 -13.07
C ASN A 107 -4.97 4.90 -12.33
N GLY A 108 -5.19 4.73 -11.02
CA GLY A 108 -5.78 5.74 -10.14
C GLY A 108 -4.81 6.80 -9.60
N GLY A 109 -3.56 6.81 -10.06
CA GLY A 109 -2.54 7.77 -9.62
C GLY A 109 -1.83 7.42 -8.30
N VAL A 110 -2.13 6.26 -7.70
CA VAL A 110 -1.53 5.79 -6.44
C VAL A 110 -0.41 4.80 -6.73
N LYS A 111 0.81 5.10 -6.31
CA LYS A 111 1.96 4.19 -6.49
C LYS A 111 2.08 3.22 -5.32
N VAL A 112 2.35 1.94 -5.59
CA VAL A 112 2.64 0.98 -4.52
C VAL A 112 4.14 0.98 -4.23
N PHE A 113 4.52 1.14 -2.96
CA PHE A 113 5.89 0.97 -2.51
C PHE A 113 5.99 -0.32 -1.67
N LYS A 114 6.84 -1.24 -2.14
CA LYS A 114 7.07 -2.53 -1.48
C LYS A 114 7.85 -2.33 -0.18
N ILE A 115 7.27 -2.77 0.92
CA ILE A 115 7.92 -2.83 2.23
C ILE A 115 8.53 -4.22 2.43
N PRO A 116 9.82 -4.32 2.80
CA PRO A 116 10.46 -5.58 3.15
C PRO A 116 9.74 -6.33 4.28
N THR A 117 9.61 -7.65 4.13
CA THR A 117 8.98 -8.57 5.09
C THR A 117 9.53 -8.48 6.53
N ILE A 118 10.76 -8.00 6.72
CA ILE A 118 11.36 -7.84 8.05
C ILE A 118 10.80 -6.62 8.81
N ILE A 119 10.19 -5.66 8.10
CA ILE A 119 9.63 -4.45 8.69
C ILE A 119 8.18 -4.72 9.10
N ASN A 120 7.91 -4.64 10.40
CA ASN A 120 6.60 -4.89 10.99
C ASN A 120 6.01 -3.70 11.78
N LYS A 121 6.74 -2.57 11.85
CA LYS A 121 6.29 -1.35 12.51
C LYS A 121 5.99 -0.28 11.46
N THR A 122 4.84 0.36 11.59
CA THR A 122 4.39 1.43 10.68
C THR A 122 5.42 2.55 10.56
N GLU A 123 5.94 3.03 11.68
CA GLU A 123 6.96 4.09 11.69
C GLU A 123 8.22 3.69 10.91
N THR A 124 8.68 2.45 11.08
CA THR A 124 9.85 1.92 10.36
C THR A 124 9.57 1.76 8.88
N ALA A 125 8.35 1.37 8.49
CA ALA A 125 7.92 1.28 7.09
C ALA A 125 7.92 2.66 6.41
N ILE A 126 7.40 3.70 7.09
CA ILE A 126 7.40 5.07 6.58
C ILE A 126 8.84 5.59 6.42
N LYS A 127 9.71 5.35 7.41
CA LYS A 127 11.14 5.72 7.31
C LYS A 127 11.84 5.00 6.14
N ASN A 128 11.57 3.72 5.95
CA ASN A 128 12.10 2.95 4.82
C ASN A 128 11.63 3.52 3.47
N PHE A 129 10.34 3.86 3.36
CA PHE A 129 9.79 4.53 2.20
C PHE A 129 10.48 5.87 1.91
N LEU A 130 10.63 6.74 2.93
CA LEU A 130 11.26 8.04 2.77
C LEU A 130 12.70 7.94 2.26
N ILE A 131 13.46 6.98 2.77
CA ILE A 131 14.82 6.70 2.31
C ILE A 131 14.79 6.23 0.85
N GLY A 132 13.94 5.25 0.52
CA GLY A 132 13.82 4.72 -0.84
C GLY A 132 13.37 5.78 -1.86
N ALA A 133 12.39 6.61 -1.50
CA ALA A 133 11.92 7.72 -2.34
C ALA A 133 13.00 8.78 -2.55
N SER A 134 13.79 9.09 -1.51
CA SER A 134 14.93 9.99 -1.62
C SER A 134 16.00 9.46 -2.59
N PHE A 135 16.31 8.17 -2.53
CA PHE A 135 17.22 7.53 -3.48
C PHE A 135 16.68 7.55 -4.91
N ALA A 136 15.40 7.20 -5.12
CA ALA A 136 14.78 7.21 -6.45
C ALA A 136 14.78 8.61 -7.10
N ASN A 137 14.70 9.68 -6.30
CA ASN A 137 14.80 11.05 -6.82
C ASN A 137 16.23 11.47 -7.18
N LYS A 138 17.25 10.86 -6.55
CA LYS A 138 18.67 11.23 -6.75
C LYS A 138 19.38 10.37 -7.78
N ILE A 139 19.02 9.08 -7.87
CA ILE A 139 19.67 8.11 -8.74
C ILE A 139 18.90 8.04 -10.05
N GLN A 140 19.42 8.69 -11.09
CA GLN A 140 18.79 8.71 -12.42
C GLN A 140 19.21 7.54 -13.31
N ASN A 141 20.43 7.02 -13.12
CA ASN A 141 20.97 5.89 -13.88
C ASN A 141 21.70 4.93 -12.95
N ILE A 142 21.40 3.64 -13.08
CA ILE A 142 22.15 2.56 -12.44
C ILE A 142 22.77 1.76 -13.58
N HIS A 143 24.08 1.89 -13.75
CA HIS A 143 24.81 1.10 -14.73
C HIS A 143 25.39 -0.14 -14.06
N TYR A 144 25.14 -1.30 -14.66
CA TYR A 144 25.87 -2.50 -14.33
C TYR A 144 27.26 -2.38 -14.97
N ALA A 145 28.28 -2.13 -14.16
CA ALA A 145 29.66 -2.19 -14.62
C ALA A 145 30.05 -3.66 -14.75
N SER A 146 29.96 -4.20 -15.97
CA SER A 146 30.66 -5.43 -16.37
C SER A 146 31.95 -5.07 -17.08
#